data_AF-A0AB33V6V8-F1
#
_entry.id   AF-A0AB33V6V8-F1
#
_cell.length_a   1.000
_cell.length_b   1.000
_cell.length_c   1.000
_cell.angle_alpha   90.00
_cell.angle_beta   90.00
_cell.angle_gamma   90.00
#
_symmetry.space_group_name_H-M   'P 1'
#
loop_
_entity.id
_entity.type
_entity.pdbx_description
1 polymer ?
#
loop_
_entity_poly.entity_id
_entity_poly.type
_entity_poly.pdbx_seq_one_letter_code
_entity_poly.pdbx_strand_id
1 'polypeptide(L)'
;MALLGGAEAGHDAAQRAQGQGQAFKALLDRAVGTLRQVVPAPGDLTVQAVQIALDIGPRYTAFKVATHYWEARYLAEVEDQLARLAAMDENKRPEKLLRHYRRLAKLFPCFVTTLYTLPHRFTGYFVETKPLHNAIDLLIVDEAGQVPPEIGVPSFALAKRALVVGDVDQIKPIWTVPRALDLANAVRHGAVPAMGEPEPFLTSGLAASAGSLMQLAQRATPYAKYPKRGRGMFLCEHRRCWSEIIAICDRLTYQGLLLPRRDEGPRRILPSVGYVHLPGIATRSGRSRSNPVEAAAIAKWLAQRRAAIETAFAADGKTFGQLVAVVTPFSAQARLVRRALDSELGKSHGVTVGTVHALQGAERRIVIFSPTYGLGTAPGSTFFDADPSILNVAISRAQDAFLIFGNMHLFQPAGSHPSAVVGKMLIRGGDNEISDVPAELLAPGFDMSPAALIRDLEAHRAVLDEAFKTARTRLVIVSPFLTTSALEADRILDKVSETTARGVSVTVVSDPGLNHRAATEYQNCLARLQSVGAKIRIAQSQGVHSKLILVDYAWLVVGSFNWLSAVRDSTSGYARYESSVRYDGHEAFQMIGRSLHDLKDIVAAV
;
A
#
# COMPACT_ATOMS: atom_id res chain seq x y z
N MET A 1 -63.01 -22.79 -45.46
CA MET A 1 -61.83 -22.49 -46.30
C MET A 1 -60.77 -21.69 -45.53
N ALA A 2 -61.07 -20.55 -44.90
CA ALA A 2 -60.05 -19.74 -44.19
C ALA A 2 -59.48 -20.36 -42.89
N LEU A 3 -60.25 -21.20 -42.17
CA LEU A 3 -59.79 -21.87 -40.93
C LEU A 3 -58.85 -23.07 -41.17
N LEU A 4 -58.88 -23.67 -42.36
CA LEU A 4 -58.01 -24.81 -42.71
C LEU A 4 -56.60 -24.35 -43.15
N GLY A 5 -56.51 -23.23 -43.87
CA GLY A 5 -55.22 -22.67 -44.29
C GLY A 5 -54.36 -22.09 -43.15
N GLY A 6 -54.98 -21.66 -42.04
CA GLY A 6 -54.25 -21.24 -40.83
C GLY A 6 -53.66 -22.41 -40.04
N ALA A 7 -54.29 -23.58 -40.08
CA ALA A 7 -53.81 -24.79 -39.42
C ALA A 7 -52.64 -25.44 -40.20
N GLU A 8 -52.70 -25.44 -41.54
CA GLU A 8 -51.59 -25.90 -42.39
C GLU A 8 -50.36 -25.00 -42.29
N ALA A 9 -50.53 -23.67 -42.29
CA ALA A 9 -49.42 -22.73 -42.10
C ALA A 9 -48.76 -22.84 -40.71
N GLY A 10 -49.56 -23.11 -39.66
CA GLY A 10 -49.06 -23.38 -38.31
C GLY A 10 -48.33 -24.72 -38.20
N HIS A 11 -48.80 -25.74 -38.91
CA HIS A 11 -48.16 -27.07 -38.98
C HIS A 11 -46.80 -27.00 -39.69
N ASP A 12 -46.72 -26.29 -40.82
CA ASP A 12 -45.47 -26.08 -41.56
C ASP A 12 -44.44 -25.27 -40.76
N ALA A 13 -44.88 -24.25 -40.02
CA ALA A 13 -44.02 -23.47 -39.13
C ALA A 13 -43.47 -24.32 -37.97
N ALA A 14 -44.30 -25.18 -37.38
CA ALA A 14 -43.90 -26.10 -36.32
C ALA A 14 -42.93 -27.17 -36.83
N GLN A 15 -43.16 -27.75 -38.02
CA GLN A 15 -42.23 -28.70 -38.64
C GLN A 15 -40.87 -28.06 -38.98
N ARG A 16 -40.85 -26.82 -39.47
CA ARG A 16 -39.59 -26.09 -39.71
C ARG A 16 -38.84 -25.80 -38.42
N ALA A 17 -39.52 -25.37 -37.36
CA ALA A 17 -38.91 -25.14 -36.06
C ALA A 17 -38.37 -26.45 -35.44
N GLN A 18 -39.10 -27.56 -35.61
CA GLN A 18 -38.66 -28.89 -35.16
C GLN A 18 -37.44 -29.39 -35.95
N GLY A 19 -37.43 -29.19 -37.28
CA GLY A 19 -36.29 -29.51 -38.14
C GLY A 19 -35.05 -28.68 -37.81
N GLN A 20 -35.22 -27.38 -37.54
CA GLN A 20 -34.13 -26.50 -37.06
C GLN A 20 -33.61 -26.95 -35.69
N GLY A 21 -34.51 -27.33 -34.77
CA GLY A 21 -34.14 -27.87 -33.46
C GLY A 21 -33.37 -29.18 -33.55
N GLN A 22 -33.76 -30.10 -34.43
CA GLN A 22 -33.05 -31.35 -34.68
C GLN A 22 -31.68 -31.12 -35.30
N ALA A 23 -31.57 -30.23 -36.28
CA ALA A 23 -30.29 -29.87 -36.90
C ALA A 23 -29.33 -29.24 -35.88
N PHE A 24 -29.84 -28.34 -35.03
CA PHE A 24 -29.05 -27.74 -33.96
C PHE A 24 -28.59 -28.77 -32.93
N LYS A 25 -29.47 -29.68 -32.51
CA LYS A 25 -29.12 -30.78 -31.60
C LYS A 25 -28.04 -31.69 -32.19
N ALA A 26 -28.17 -32.11 -33.45
CA ALA A 26 -27.17 -32.94 -34.11
C ALA A 26 -25.79 -32.26 -34.22
N LEU A 27 -25.79 -30.94 -34.44
CA LEU A 27 -24.56 -30.13 -34.44
C LEU A 27 -23.95 -30.04 -33.04
N LEU A 28 -24.78 -29.86 -32.01
CA LEU A 28 -24.34 -29.85 -30.61
C LEU A 28 -23.78 -31.21 -30.19
N ASP A 29 -24.45 -32.31 -30.51
CA ASP A 29 -24.01 -33.67 -30.18
C ASP A 29 -22.67 -33.99 -30.85
N ARG A 30 -22.47 -33.57 -32.10
CA ARG A 30 -21.19 -33.69 -32.80
C ARG A 30 -20.09 -32.85 -32.16
N ALA A 31 -20.40 -31.62 -31.77
CA ALA A 31 -19.47 -30.75 -31.06
C ALA A 31 -19.07 -31.38 -29.71
N VAL A 32 -20.04 -31.85 -28.93
CA VAL A 32 -19.81 -32.54 -27.65
C VAL A 32 -18.98 -33.81 -27.85
N GLY A 33 -19.28 -34.62 -28.86
CA GLY A 33 -18.49 -35.82 -29.20
C GLY A 33 -17.03 -35.48 -29.52
N THR A 34 -16.80 -34.41 -30.27
CA THR A 34 -15.44 -33.92 -30.57
C THR A 34 -14.73 -33.43 -29.31
N LEU A 35 -15.42 -32.68 -28.45
CA LEU A 35 -14.84 -32.17 -27.20
C LEU A 35 -14.54 -33.31 -26.21
N ARG A 36 -15.34 -34.38 -26.19
CA ARG A 36 -15.11 -35.59 -25.38
C ARG A 36 -13.87 -36.38 -25.80
N GLN A 37 -13.44 -36.27 -27.05
CA GLN A 37 -12.16 -36.88 -27.49
C GLN A 37 -10.95 -36.16 -26.88
N VAL A 38 -11.11 -34.88 -26.54
CA VAL A 38 -10.04 -34.06 -25.96
C VAL A 38 -10.09 -34.10 -24.43
N VAL A 39 -11.29 -34.15 -23.83
CA VAL A 39 -11.49 -34.29 -22.37
C VAL A 39 -11.85 -35.75 -22.02
N PRO A 40 -10.87 -36.63 -21.76
CA PRO A 40 -11.15 -38.02 -21.41
C PRO A 40 -11.83 -38.15 -20.03
N ALA A 41 -12.67 -39.17 -19.88
CA ALA A 41 -13.37 -39.50 -18.64
C ALA A 41 -12.40 -39.74 -17.46
N PRO A 42 -12.80 -39.44 -16.20
CA PRO A 42 -14.16 -39.16 -15.72
C PRO A 42 -14.54 -37.66 -15.61
N GLY A 43 -13.81 -36.74 -16.25
CA GLY A 43 -14.06 -35.30 -16.09
C GLY A 43 -15.42 -34.79 -16.60
N ASP A 44 -16.02 -33.85 -15.86
CA ASP A 44 -17.16 -33.07 -16.32
C ASP A 44 -16.80 -32.22 -17.55
N LEU A 45 -17.67 -32.19 -18.55
CA LEU A 45 -17.47 -31.40 -19.76
C LEU A 45 -17.80 -29.92 -19.54
N THR A 46 -17.03 -29.27 -18.69
CA THR A 46 -17.13 -27.82 -18.46
C THR A 46 -16.32 -27.06 -19.51
N VAL A 47 -16.67 -25.80 -19.77
CA VAL A 47 -15.87 -24.91 -20.64
C VAL A 47 -14.41 -24.87 -20.19
N GLN A 48 -14.17 -24.80 -18.88
CA GLN A 48 -12.83 -24.77 -18.32
C GLN A 48 -12.06 -26.08 -18.55
N ALA A 49 -12.70 -27.24 -18.33
CA ALA A 49 -12.07 -28.53 -18.60
C ALA A 49 -11.72 -28.69 -20.08
N VAL A 50 -12.60 -28.25 -20.98
CA VAL A 50 -12.35 -28.23 -22.42
C VAL A 50 -11.17 -27.33 -22.79
N GLN A 51 -11.09 -26.11 -22.25
CA GLN A 51 -9.96 -25.21 -22.53
C GLN A 51 -8.64 -25.82 -22.06
N ILE A 52 -8.60 -26.36 -20.83
CA ILE A 52 -7.42 -27.01 -20.28
C ILE A 52 -6.98 -28.17 -21.18
N ALA A 53 -7.91 -29.04 -21.57
CA ALA A 53 -7.60 -30.21 -22.39
C ALA A 53 -7.13 -29.83 -23.80
N LEU A 54 -7.73 -28.80 -24.40
CA LEU A 54 -7.27 -28.25 -25.68
C LEU A 54 -5.85 -27.67 -25.56
N ASP A 55 -5.57 -26.93 -24.48
CA ASP A 55 -4.28 -26.28 -24.26
C ASP A 55 -3.15 -27.27 -24.03
N ILE A 56 -3.36 -28.35 -23.26
CA ILE A 56 -2.33 -29.38 -23.02
C ILE A 56 -2.23 -30.44 -24.14
N GLY A 57 -3.20 -30.47 -25.06
CA GLY A 57 -3.29 -31.48 -26.13
C GLY A 57 -3.18 -30.88 -27.54
N PRO A 58 -4.30 -30.77 -28.29
CA PRO A 58 -4.28 -30.32 -29.68
C PRO A 58 -3.64 -28.95 -29.92
N ARG A 59 -3.89 -27.94 -29.08
CA ARG A 59 -3.32 -26.59 -29.28
C ARG A 59 -1.82 -26.57 -29.05
N TYR A 60 -1.35 -27.28 -28.03
CA TYR A 60 0.09 -27.46 -27.81
C TYR A 60 0.76 -28.16 -29.00
N THR A 61 0.14 -29.23 -29.52
CA THR A 61 0.66 -29.94 -30.70
C THR A 61 0.68 -29.05 -31.93
N ALA A 62 -0.41 -28.33 -32.20
CA ALA A 62 -0.51 -27.38 -33.29
C ALA A 62 0.54 -26.26 -33.17
N PHE A 63 0.78 -25.76 -31.96
CA PHE A 63 1.81 -24.76 -31.69
C PHE A 63 3.22 -25.29 -32.01
N LYS A 64 3.56 -26.51 -31.60
CA LYS A 64 4.85 -27.13 -31.93
C LYS A 64 5.03 -27.30 -33.44
N VAL A 65 4.02 -27.82 -34.14
CA VAL A 65 4.07 -27.98 -35.60
C VAL A 65 4.19 -26.62 -36.30
N ALA A 66 3.43 -25.61 -35.87
CA ALA A 66 3.53 -24.27 -36.42
C ALA A 66 4.92 -23.66 -36.23
N THR A 67 5.55 -23.90 -35.07
CA THR A 67 6.92 -23.44 -34.78
C THR A 67 7.90 -24.01 -35.79
N HIS A 68 7.95 -25.34 -35.96
CA HIS A 68 8.84 -25.98 -36.92
C HIS A 68 8.54 -25.65 -38.37
N TYR A 69 7.26 -25.45 -38.71
CA TYR A 69 6.87 -24.96 -40.03
C TYR A 69 7.54 -23.61 -40.31
N TRP A 70 7.45 -22.65 -39.39
CA TRP A 70 8.04 -21.33 -39.59
C TRP A 70 9.57 -21.33 -39.58
N GLU A 71 10.21 -22.18 -38.78
CA GLU A 71 11.65 -22.43 -38.83
C GLU A 71 12.08 -22.93 -40.22
N ALA A 72 11.37 -23.91 -40.79
CA ALA A 72 11.63 -24.40 -42.14
C ALA A 72 11.42 -23.30 -43.20
N ARG A 73 10.35 -22.50 -43.06
CA ARG A 73 10.11 -21.33 -43.94
C ARG A 73 11.20 -20.28 -43.83
N TYR A 74 11.81 -20.11 -42.66
CA TYR A 74 12.95 -19.21 -42.46
C TYR A 74 14.18 -19.74 -43.20
N LEU A 75 14.53 -21.01 -42.99
CA LEU A 75 15.69 -21.63 -43.64
C LEU A 75 15.57 -21.58 -45.17
N ALA A 76 14.40 -21.93 -45.71
CA ALA A 76 14.15 -21.87 -47.15
C ALA A 76 14.31 -20.45 -47.72
N GLU A 77 13.88 -19.42 -46.98
CA GLU A 77 14.06 -18.02 -47.41
C GLU A 77 15.53 -17.57 -47.34
N VAL A 78 16.27 -18.00 -46.32
CA VAL A 78 17.70 -17.67 -46.17
C VAL A 78 18.53 -18.38 -47.24
N GLU A 79 18.25 -19.65 -47.51
CA GLU A 79 18.91 -20.43 -48.56
C GLU A 79 18.73 -19.79 -49.95
N ASP A 80 17.50 -19.41 -50.31
CA ASP A 80 17.20 -18.68 -51.56
C ASP A 80 17.96 -17.34 -51.66
N GLN A 81 18.18 -16.64 -50.55
CA GLN A 81 18.94 -15.38 -50.55
C GLN A 81 20.45 -15.61 -50.69
N LEU A 82 21.01 -16.60 -50.00
CA LEU A 82 22.42 -16.96 -50.11
C LEU A 82 22.76 -17.44 -51.53
N ALA A 83 21.89 -18.23 -52.14
CA ALA A 83 22.05 -18.71 -53.52
C ALA A 83 22.11 -17.58 -54.55
N ARG A 84 21.47 -16.44 -54.28
CA ARG A 84 21.47 -15.27 -55.17
C ARG A 84 22.70 -14.36 -55.01
N LEU A 85 23.66 -14.69 -54.15
CA LEU A 85 24.80 -13.83 -53.76
C LEU A 85 24.37 -12.39 -53.36
N ALA A 86 23.11 -12.24 -52.96
CA ALA A 86 22.59 -10.96 -52.52
C ALA A 86 23.04 -10.74 -51.07
N ALA A 87 23.66 -9.59 -50.78
CA ALA A 87 23.84 -9.17 -49.40
C ALA A 87 22.47 -9.18 -48.70
N MET A 88 22.42 -9.53 -47.40
CA MET A 88 21.23 -9.27 -46.60
C MET A 88 20.98 -7.76 -46.67
N ASP A 89 20.01 -7.36 -47.49
CA ASP A 89 19.78 -5.96 -47.88
C ASP A 89 19.03 -5.23 -46.74
N GLU A 90 19.71 -5.12 -45.59
CA GLU A 90 19.20 -4.63 -44.32
C GLU A 90 19.37 -3.11 -44.21
N ASN A 91 18.91 -2.40 -45.24
CA ASN A 91 18.81 -0.96 -45.18
C ASN A 91 17.44 -0.51 -44.64
N LYS A 92 17.33 0.76 -44.27
CA LYS A 92 16.11 1.33 -43.70
C LYS A 92 14.95 1.51 -44.70
N ARG A 93 15.00 1.02 -45.95
CA ARG A 93 13.86 1.18 -46.87
C ARG A 93 12.63 0.44 -46.31
N PRO A 94 11.43 1.05 -46.32
CA PRO A 94 10.24 0.50 -45.66
C PRO A 94 9.91 -0.96 -46.02
N GLU A 95 9.94 -1.30 -47.30
CA GLU A 95 9.64 -2.66 -47.79
C GLU A 95 10.66 -3.69 -47.31
N LYS A 96 11.94 -3.31 -47.30
CA LYS A 96 13.05 -4.16 -46.86
C LYS A 96 13.00 -4.37 -45.34
N LEU A 97 12.74 -3.30 -44.60
CA LEU A 97 12.55 -3.35 -43.15
C LEU A 97 11.37 -4.24 -42.75
N LEU A 98 10.22 -4.11 -43.43
CA LEU A 98 9.07 -4.98 -43.20
C LEU A 98 9.38 -6.45 -43.51
N ARG A 99 10.09 -6.72 -44.62
CA ARG A 99 10.53 -8.07 -44.97
C ARG A 99 11.47 -8.65 -43.92
N HIS A 100 12.42 -7.85 -43.44
CA HIS A 100 13.33 -8.24 -42.36
C HIS A 100 12.55 -8.62 -41.09
N TYR A 101 11.61 -7.79 -40.63
CA TYR A 101 10.78 -8.12 -39.47
C TYR A 101 9.93 -9.38 -39.68
N ARG A 102 9.32 -9.56 -40.86
CA ARG A 102 8.57 -10.78 -41.19
C ARG A 102 9.44 -12.03 -41.24
N ARG A 103 10.71 -11.89 -41.62
CA ARG A 103 11.67 -12.99 -41.58
C ARG A 103 12.02 -13.35 -40.14
N LEU A 104 12.35 -12.37 -39.31
CA LEU A 104 12.60 -12.59 -37.88
C LEU A 104 11.38 -13.18 -37.16
N ALA A 105 10.17 -12.76 -37.51
CA ALA A 105 8.93 -13.24 -36.89
C ALA A 105 8.69 -14.75 -37.07
N LYS A 106 9.35 -15.38 -38.05
CA LYS A 106 9.31 -16.84 -38.23
C LYS A 106 10.01 -17.59 -37.10
N LEU A 107 11.03 -16.99 -36.49
CA LEU A 107 11.78 -17.55 -35.36
C LEU A 107 11.31 -16.94 -34.04
N PHE A 108 11.01 -15.65 -34.05
CA PHE A 108 10.65 -14.86 -32.88
C PHE A 108 9.29 -14.18 -33.11
N PRO A 109 8.16 -14.90 -32.93
CA PRO A 109 6.83 -14.38 -33.23
C PRO A 109 6.38 -13.26 -32.28
N CYS A 110 7.11 -13.03 -31.19
CA CYS A 110 6.87 -11.96 -30.24
C CYS A 110 8.11 -11.05 -30.15
N PHE A 111 7.89 -9.74 -30.33
CA PHE A 111 8.91 -8.72 -30.17
C PHE A 111 8.59 -7.86 -28.96
N VAL A 112 9.56 -7.68 -28.06
CA VAL A 112 9.42 -6.83 -26.87
C VAL A 112 10.14 -5.51 -27.10
N THR A 113 9.43 -4.40 -26.92
CA THR A 113 9.95 -3.04 -27.12
C THR A 113 9.17 -2.06 -26.24
N THR A 114 9.78 -0.94 -25.87
CA THR A 114 9.08 0.14 -25.19
C THR A 114 8.34 1.00 -26.20
N LEU A 115 7.20 1.58 -25.81
CA LEU A 115 6.42 2.48 -26.67
C LEU A 115 7.21 3.71 -27.14
N TYR A 116 8.23 4.12 -26.39
CA TYR A 116 9.15 5.19 -26.81
C TYR A 116 10.02 4.77 -28.01
N THR A 117 10.52 3.53 -28.01
CA THR A 117 11.43 3.04 -29.08
C THR A 117 10.71 2.45 -30.28
N LEU A 118 9.46 2.01 -30.10
CA LEU A 118 8.68 1.31 -31.11
C LEU A 118 8.49 2.13 -32.40
N PRO A 119 8.05 3.41 -32.36
CA PRO A 119 7.90 4.22 -33.56
C PRO A 119 9.18 4.34 -34.39
N HIS A 120 10.33 4.57 -33.75
CA HIS A 120 11.61 4.66 -34.46
C HIS A 120 12.00 3.33 -35.14
N ARG A 121 11.75 2.19 -34.48
CA ARG A 121 12.07 0.86 -35.03
C ARG A 121 11.20 0.49 -36.22
N PHE A 122 9.93 0.89 -36.20
CA PHE A 122 8.96 0.62 -37.26
C PHE A 122 8.81 1.81 -38.22
N THR A 123 9.88 2.56 -38.43
CA THR A 123 9.92 3.66 -39.38
C THR A 123 11.10 3.49 -40.32
N GLY A 124 10.80 3.35 -41.61
CA GLY A 124 11.79 3.28 -42.67
C GLY A 124 12.13 4.66 -43.24
N TYR A 125 13.20 4.71 -44.03
CA TYR A 125 13.64 5.88 -44.77
C TYR A 125 13.94 5.49 -46.22
N PHE A 126 13.51 6.33 -47.16
CA PHE A 126 13.95 6.23 -48.55
C PHE A 126 14.22 7.61 -49.14
N VAL A 127 13.16 8.39 -49.39
CA VAL A 127 13.21 9.82 -49.74
C VAL A 127 12.74 10.66 -48.56
N GLU A 128 11.74 10.14 -47.85
CA GLU A 128 11.21 10.67 -46.62
C GLU A 128 11.09 9.56 -45.57
N THR A 129 10.88 9.98 -44.34
CA THR A 129 10.60 9.10 -43.21
C THR A 129 9.20 8.50 -43.36
N LYS A 130 9.09 7.17 -43.41
CA LYS A 130 7.82 6.47 -43.63
C LYS A 130 7.56 5.43 -42.53
N PRO A 131 6.58 5.66 -41.65
CA PRO A 131 6.16 4.67 -40.67
C PRO A 131 5.56 3.43 -41.36
N LEU A 132 5.83 2.26 -40.80
CA LEU A 132 5.28 0.98 -41.25
C LEU A 132 3.87 0.80 -40.68
N HIS A 133 2.90 1.55 -41.21
CA HIS A 133 1.51 1.45 -40.77
C HIS A 133 0.96 0.03 -40.90
N ASN A 134 0.22 -0.43 -39.90
CA ASN A 134 -0.39 -1.77 -39.85
C ASN A 134 0.59 -2.94 -40.06
N ALA A 135 1.89 -2.74 -39.83
CA ALA A 135 2.89 -3.80 -39.96
C ALA A 135 2.83 -4.83 -38.82
N ILE A 136 2.36 -4.42 -37.64
CA ILE A 136 2.19 -5.29 -36.48
C ILE A 136 0.78 -5.90 -36.49
N ASP A 137 0.68 -7.22 -36.42
CA ASP A 137 -0.62 -7.91 -36.47
C ASP A 137 -1.43 -7.78 -35.15
N LEU A 138 -0.72 -7.75 -34.02
CA LEU A 138 -1.27 -7.53 -32.69
C LEU A 138 -0.24 -6.81 -31.82
N LEU A 139 -0.56 -5.60 -31.37
CA LEU A 139 0.21 -4.88 -30.37
C LEU A 139 -0.36 -5.17 -28.98
N ILE A 140 0.43 -5.77 -28.10
CA ILE A 140 0.07 -5.95 -26.70
C ILE A 140 0.76 -4.87 -25.90
N VAL A 141 -0.02 -4.08 -25.17
CA VAL A 141 0.50 -3.05 -24.26
C VAL A 141 0.16 -3.45 -22.84
N ASP A 142 1.18 -3.64 -22.02
CA ASP A 142 1.05 -3.88 -20.58
C ASP A 142 1.34 -2.61 -19.79
N GLU A 143 0.82 -2.53 -18.56
CA GLU A 143 0.93 -1.37 -17.67
C GLU A 143 0.47 -0.04 -18.32
N ALA A 144 -0.53 -0.12 -19.21
CA ALA A 144 -1.00 1.03 -20.01
C ALA A 144 -1.59 2.17 -19.18
N GLY A 145 -1.96 1.92 -17.92
CA GLY A 145 -2.39 2.95 -16.96
C GLY A 145 -1.29 3.97 -16.65
N GLN A 146 -0.03 3.59 -16.88
CA GLN A 146 1.17 4.35 -16.55
C GLN A 146 1.79 5.05 -17.77
N VAL A 147 1.18 4.87 -18.93
CA VAL A 147 1.66 5.41 -20.21
C VAL A 147 0.92 6.71 -20.53
N PRO A 148 1.62 7.84 -20.71
CA PRO A 148 1.01 9.06 -21.21
C PRO A 148 0.44 8.87 -22.63
N PRO A 149 -0.75 9.42 -22.93
CA PRO A 149 -1.40 9.30 -24.25
C PRO A 149 -0.50 9.65 -25.43
N GLU A 150 0.23 10.75 -25.34
CA GLU A 150 1.09 11.31 -26.38
C GLU A 150 2.28 10.41 -26.73
N ILE A 151 2.70 9.54 -25.80
CA ILE A 151 3.75 8.54 -26.02
C ILE A 151 3.16 7.26 -26.62
N GLY A 152 1.99 6.83 -26.14
CA GLY A 152 1.42 5.53 -26.50
C GLY A 152 0.64 5.54 -27.82
N VAL A 153 -0.19 6.55 -28.08
CA VAL A 153 -1.12 6.60 -29.21
C VAL A 153 -0.43 6.45 -30.58
N PRO A 154 0.73 7.08 -30.87
CA PRO A 154 1.39 6.92 -32.17
C PRO A 154 1.68 5.46 -32.54
N SER A 155 1.91 4.60 -31.54
CA SER A 155 2.20 3.18 -31.76
C SER A 155 1.00 2.41 -32.32
N PHE A 156 -0.23 2.88 -32.11
CA PHE A 156 -1.43 2.23 -32.64
C PHE A 156 -1.55 2.36 -34.16
N ALA A 157 -0.97 3.39 -34.79
CA ALA A 157 -0.94 3.50 -36.25
C ALA A 157 -0.10 2.40 -36.93
N LEU A 158 0.82 1.77 -36.17
CA LEU A 158 1.72 0.73 -36.66
C LEU A 158 1.10 -0.67 -36.56
N ALA A 159 -0.05 -0.81 -35.90
CA ALA A 159 -0.66 -2.09 -35.57
C ALA A 159 -2.09 -2.21 -36.09
N LYS A 160 -2.44 -3.39 -36.58
CA LYS A 160 -3.81 -3.70 -37.05
C LYS A 160 -4.81 -3.80 -35.91
N ARG A 161 -4.35 -4.30 -34.76
CA ARG A 161 -5.14 -4.55 -33.55
C ARG A 161 -4.28 -4.30 -32.32
N ALA A 162 -4.92 -3.88 -31.23
CA ALA A 162 -4.26 -3.69 -29.94
C ALA A 162 -5.01 -4.43 -28.82
N LEU A 163 -4.24 -5.07 -27.95
CA LEU A 163 -4.70 -5.55 -26.64
C LEU A 163 -4.02 -4.67 -25.58
N VAL A 164 -4.80 -3.91 -24.85
CA VAL A 164 -4.30 -2.94 -23.87
C VAL A 164 -4.68 -3.41 -22.48
N VAL A 165 -3.68 -3.62 -21.63
CA VAL A 165 -3.79 -4.11 -20.27
C VAL A 165 -3.19 -3.07 -19.34
N GLY A 166 -3.88 -2.79 -18.23
CA GLY A 166 -3.45 -1.83 -17.24
C GLY A 166 -4.55 -1.54 -16.24
N ASP A 167 -4.18 -0.77 -15.22
CA ASP A 167 -5.09 -0.36 -14.15
C ASP A 167 -5.01 1.15 -13.98
N VAL A 168 -6.15 1.82 -14.10
CA VAL A 168 -6.25 3.28 -13.97
C VAL A 168 -6.22 3.75 -12.52
N ASP A 169 -6.42 2.83 -11.56
CA ASP A 169 -6.42 3.14 -10.12
C ASP A 169 -5.07 2.80 -9.45
N GLN A 170 -4.08 2.35 -10.23
CA GLN A 170 -2.69 2.23 -9.78
C GLN A 170 -1.94 3.54 -10.05
N ILE A 171 -0.60 3.50 -10.08
CA ILE A 171 0.23 4.68 -10.34
C ILE A 171 -0.19 5.31 -11.66
N LYS A 172 -0.32 6.64 -11.67
CA LYS A 172 -0.66 7.42 -12.86
C LYS A 172 0.60 7.78 -13.66
N PRO A 173 0.49 8.12 -14.95
CA PRO A 173 1.63 8.57 -15.73
C PRO A 173 2.26 9.83 -15.13
N ILE A 174 3.56 10.00 -15.33
CA ILE A 174 4.24 11.26 -15.01
C ILE A 174 4.01 12.20 -16.20
N TRP A 175 3.06 13.13 -16.06
CA TRP A 175 2.80 14.14 -17.08
C TRP A 175 3.84 15.26 -17.01
N THR A 176 4.50 15.52 -18.13
CA THR A 176 5.44 16.63 -18.26
C THR A 176 4.80 17.87 -18.88
N VAL A 177 3.65 17.70 -19.55
CA VAL A 177 2.91 18.77 -20.21
C VAL A 177 2.04 19.51 -19.20
N PRO A 178 2.21 20.84 -19.02
CA PRO A 178 1.34 21.64 -18.17
C PRO A 178 -0.10 21.68 -18.70
N ARG A 179 -1.09 21.59 -17.80
CA ARG A 179 -2.53 21.58 -18.16
C ARG A 179 -2.95 22.75 -19.06
N ALA A 180 -2.45 23.96 -18.80
CA ALA A 180 -2.78 25.13 -19.59
C ALA A 180 -2.28 25.02 -21.05
N LEU A 181 -1.08 24.46 -21.24
CA LEU A 181 -0.51 24.24 -22.57
C LEU A 181 -1.25 23.12 -23.32
N ASP A 182 -1.56 22.03 -22.62
CA ASP A 182 -2.33 20.91 -23.17
C ASP A 182 -3.70 21.38 -23.68
N LEU A 183 -4.44 22.12 -22.85
CA LEU A 183 -5.74 22.67 -23.23
C LEU A 183 -5.65 23.65 -24.41
N ALA A 184 -4.68 24.56 -24.41
CA ALA A 184 -4.49 25.51 -25.50
C ALA A 184 -4.20 24.79 -26.84
N ASN A 185 -3.38 23.75 -26.82
CA ASN A 185 -3.10 22.92 -28.00
C ASN A 185 -4.34 22.14 -28.43
N ALA A 186 -5.08 21.57 -27.48
CA ALA A 186 -6.30 20.81 -27.76
C ALA A 186 -7.36 21.69 -28.46
N VAL A 187 -7.52 22.95 -28.03
CA VAL A 187 -8.41 23.91 -28.68
C VAL A 187 -7.87 24.31 -30.06
N ARG A 188 -6.59 24.65 -30.16
CA ARG A 188 -5.96 25.05 -31.44
C ARG A 188 -6.10 23.98 -32.52
N HIS A 189 -6.05 22.71 -32.14
CA HIS A 189 -6.13 21.57 -33.07
C HIS A 189 -7.51 20.90 -33.13
N GLY A 190 -8.54 21.51 -32.55
CA GLY A 190 -9.93 21.06 -32.67
C GLY A 190 -10.26 19.77 -31.89
N ALA A 191 -9.40 19.34 -30.96
CA ALA A 191 -9.71 18.25 -30.04
C ALA A 191 -10.73 18.68 -28.96
N VAL A 192 -10.80 19.98 -28.67
CA VAL A 192 -11.79 20.60 -27.77
C VAL A 192 -12.38 21.83 -28.49
N PRO A 193 -13.72 22.01 -28.50
CA PRO A 193 -14.36 23.06 -29.31
C PRO A 193 -14.06 24.50 -28.85
N ALA A 194 -13.76 24.74 -27.57
CA ALA A 194 -13.40 26.06 -27.03
C ALA A 194 -12.66 25.92 -25.68
N MET A 195 -12.06 27.02 -25.18
CA MET A 195 -11.47 27.15 -23.82
C MET A 195 -12.56 27.17 -22.71
N GLY A 196 -13.62 26.38 -22.86
CA GLY A 196 -14.70 26.21 -21.88
C GLY A 196 -14.31 25.25 -20.77
N GLU A 197 -15.25 24.46 -20.28
CA GLU A 197 -15.02 23.47 -19.20
C GLU A 197 -13.95 22.44 -19.62
N PRO A 198 -12.78 22.40 -18.95
CA PRO A 198 -11.68 21.52 -19.34
C PRO A 198 -11.87 20.07 -18.87
N GLU A 199 -12.71 19.83 -17.87
CA GLU A 199 -12.95 18.52 -17.25
C GLU A 199 -13.30 17.39 -18.22
N PRO A 200 -14.20 17.56 -19.22
CA PRO A 200 -14.50 16.51 -20.19
C PRO A 200 -13.25 16.07 -20.98
N PHE A 201 -12.35 17.00 -21.30
CA PHE A 201 -11.10 16.68 -21.98
C PHE A 201 -10.11 16.00 -21.04
N LEU A 202 -9.91 16.55 -19.84
CA LEU A 202 -8.97 16.02 -18.85
C LEU A 202 -9.35 14.60 -18.38
N THR A 203 -10.63 14.26 -18.38
CA THR A 203 -11.15 12.93 -17.99
C THR A 203 -11.36 11.97 -19.16
N SER A 204 -11.23 12.43 -20.40
CA SER A 204 -11.45 11.60 -21.60
C SER A 204 -10.37 10.55 -21.85
N GLY A 205 -9.22 10.68 -21.19
CA GLY A 205 -8.00 9.93 -21.49
C GLY A 205 -7.14 10.54 -22.60
N LEU A 206 -7.63 11.54 -23.35
CA LEU A 206 -6.88 12.17 -24.45
C LEU A 206 -5.81 13.16 -23.98
N ALA A 207 -6.01 13.77 -22.82
CA ALA A 207 -5.16 14.84 -22.30
C ALA A 207 -3.72 14.37 -22.01
N ALA A 208 -2.72 15.05 -22.55
CA ALA A 208 -1.31 14.80 -22.24
C ALA A 208 -0.93 15.24 -20.81
N SER A 209 -1.80 15.98 -20.14
CA SER A 209 -1.60 16.50 -18.78
C SER A 209 -2.39 15.77 -17.68
N ALA A 210 -3.22 14.79 -18.04
CA ALA A 210 -4.09 14.08 -17.10
C ALA A 210 -4.52 12.65 -17.54
N GLY A 211 -4.39 12.31 -18.82
CA GLY A 211 -4.86 11.06 -19.39
C GLY A 211 -3.87 9.90 -19.24
N SER A 212 -4.30 8.70 -19.59
CA SER A 212 -3.44 7.52 -19.80
C SER A 212 -3.87 6.72 -21.03
N LEU A 213 -2.96 5.91 -21.56
CA LEU A 213 -3.26 5.03 -22.68
C LEU A 213 -4.36 4.00 -22.33
N MET A 214 -4.43 3.56 -21.07
CA MET A 214 -5.51 2.68 -20.61
C MET A 214 -6.87 3.37 -20.67
N GLN A 215 -6.98 4.64 -20.26
CA GLN A 215 -8.24 5.39 -20.35
C GLN A 215 -8.69 5.54 -21.82
N LEU A 216 -7.75 5.73 -22.75
CA LEU A 216 -8.07 5.74 -24.18
C LEU A 216 -8.58 4.40 -24.68
N ALA A 217 -7.97 3.30 -24.25
CA ALA A 217 -8.45 1.97 -24.58
C ALA A 217 -9.85 1.71 -24.00
N GLN A 218 -10.11 2.14 -22.75
CA GLN A 218 -11.43 2.08 -22.13
C GLN A 218 -12.46 2.92 -22.91
N ARG A 219 -12.06 4.09 -23.42
CA ARG A 219 -12.93 4.92 -24.27
C ARG A 219 -13.28 4.21 -25.59
N ALA A 220 -12.34 3.48 -26.19
CA ALA A 220 -12.53 2.82 -27.48
C ALA A 220 -13.34 1.51 -27.41
N THR A 221 -13.36 0.82 -26.27
CA THR A 221 -14.06 -0.47 -26.13
C THR A 221 -15.55 -0.30 -25.79
N PRO A 222 -16.46 -1.11 -26.38
CA PRO A 222 -17.86 -1.13 -25.98
C PRO A 222 -18.13 -1.99 -24.74
N TYR A 223 -17.20 -2.87 -24.36
CA TYR A 223 -17.39 -3.83 -23.28
C TYR A 223 -17.30 -3.15 -21.91
N ALA A 224 -18.11 -3.60 -20.96
CA ALA A 224 -18.06 -3.17 -19.56
C ALA A 224 -18.53 -4.31 -18.65
N LYS A 225 -17.59 -5.04 -18.03
CA LYS A 225 -17.95 -6.14 -17.12
C LYS A 225 -18.70 -5.63 -15.88
N TYR A 226 -18.26 -4.50 -15.33
CA TYR A 226 -18.92 -3.81 -14.21
C TYR A 226 -19.22 -2.36 -14.63
N PRO A 227 -20.42 -2.06 -15.16
CA PRO A 227 -20.75 -0.74 -15.69
C PRO A 227 -20.50 0.44 -14.73
N LYS A 228 -20.69 0.23 -13.42
CA LYS A 228 -20.42 1.24 -12.39
C LYS A 228 -18.93 1.61 -12.25
N ARG A 229 -18.01 0.72 -12.64
CA ARG A 229 -16.56 0.97 -12.65
C ARG A 229 -16.08 1.58 -13.98
N GLY A 230 -16.89 1.49 -15.03
CA GLY A 230 -16.58 2.00 -16.36
C GLY A 230 -16.34 0.91 -17.39
N ARG A 231 -15.85 1.34 -18.55
CA ARG A 231 -15.58 0.47 -19.71
C ARG A 231 -14.32 -0.37 -19.51
N GLY A 232 -14.28 -1.50 -20.21
CA GLY A 232 -13.21 -2.49 -20.16
C GLY A 232 -13.61 -3.78 -19.47
N MET A 233 -12.71 -4.75 -19.56
CA MET A 233 -12.81 -6.01 -18.83
C MET A 233 -12.06 -5.88 -17.51
N PHE A 234 -12.71 -6.26 -16.41
CA PHE A 234 -12.10 -6.26 -15.08
C PHE A 234 -11.82 -7.69 -14.61
N LEU A 235 -10.55 -7.99 -14.35
CA LEU A 235 -10.12 -9.25 -13.76
C LEU A 235 -10.26 -9.14 -12.24
N CYS A 236 -11.26 -9.83 -11.67
CA CYS A 236 -11.57 -9.72 -10.25
C CYS A 236 -10.74 -10.66 -9.37
N GLU A 237 -10.23 -11.77 -9.91
CA GLU A 237 -9.55 -12.78 -9.12
C GLU A 237 -8.12 -12.37 -8.76
N HIS A 238 -7.85 -12.24 -7.47
CA HIS A 238 -6.55 -11.89 -6.93
C HIS A 238 -5.84 -13.11 -6.33
N ARG A 239 -4.66 -13.46 -6.86
CA ARG A 239 -3.92 -14.69 -6.50
C ARG A 239 -2.59 -14.45 -5.78
N ARG A 240 -2.19 -13.20 -5.57
CA ARG A 240 -0.85 -12.84 -5.07
C ARG A 240 -0.79 -12.80 -3.54
N CYS A 241 -1.54 -11.88 -2.94
CA CYS A 241 -1.48 -11.55 -1.53
C CYS A 241 -2.45 -12.42 -0.72
N TRP A 242 -2.17 -12.60 0.58
CA TRP A 242 -3.16 -13.09 1.52
C TRP A 242 -4.42 -12.21 1.55
N SER A 243 -5.56 -12.81 1.89
CA SER A 243 -6.87 -12.14 1.88
C SER A 243 -6.89 -10.90 2.79
N GLU A 244 -6.22 -10.95 3.95
CA GLU A 244 -6.08 -9.82 4.87
C GLU A 244 -5.31 -8.63 4.27
N ILE A 245 -4.33 -8.89 3.39
CA ILE A 245 -3.54 -7.84 2.72
C ILE A 245 -4.40 -7.20 1.61
N ILE A 246 -4.95 -8.01 0.71
CA ILE A 246 -5.67 -7.49 -0.46
C ILE A 246 -7.00 -6.84 -0.08
N ALA A 247 -7.63 -7.24 1.03
CA ALA A 247 -8.84 -6.61 1.55
C ALA A 247 -8.65 -5.09 1.79
N ILE A 248 -7.42 -4.65 2.12
CA ILE A 248 -7.11 -3.24 2.28
C ILE A 248 -7.23 -2.52 0.93
N CYS A 249 -6.61 -3.04 -0.13
CA CYS A 249 -6.69 -2.47 -1.47
C CYS A 249 -8.12 -2.49 -2.02
N ASP A 250 -8.85 -3.58 -1.79
CA ASP A 250 -10.23 -3.73 -2.25
C ASP A 250 -11.15 -2.68 -1.62
N ARG A 251 -10.99 -2.43 -0.31
CA ARG A 251 -11.72 -1.36 0.39
C ARG A 251 -11.25 0.04 0.00
N LEU A 252 -9.95 0.22 -0.23
CA LEU A 252 -9.37 1.52 -0.57
C LEU A 252 -9.73 1.96 -1.98
N THR A 253 -9.80 1.02 -2.93
CA THR A 253 -9.76 1.33 -4.37
C THR A 253 -10.82 0.58 -5.18
N TYR A 254 -10.97 -0.73 -4.98
CA TYR A 254 -11.74 -1.58 -5.91
C TYR A 254 -13.19 -1.83 -5.52
N GLN A 255 -13.66 -1.23 -4.42
CA GLN A 255 -15.07 -1.18 -4.02
C GLN A 255 -15.70 -2.57 -3.75
N GLY A 256 -14.92 -3.54 -3.28
CA GLY A 256 -15.45 -4.88 -2.99
C GLY A 256 -15.49 -5.81 -4.19
N LEU A 257 -14.88 -5.43 -5.32
CA LEU A 257 -14.94 -6.19 -6.57
C LEU A 257 -13.84 -7.25 -6.68
N LEU A 258 -12.81 -7.21 -5.83
CA LEU A 258 -11.76 -8.22 -5.85
C LEU A 258 -12.20 -9.50 -5.14
N LEU A 259 -11.80 -10.63 -5.71
CA LEU A 259 -12.01 -11.97 -5.19
C LEU A 259 -10.66 -12.56 -4.80
N PRO A 260 -10.28 -12.54 -3.52
CA PRO A 260 -9.09 -13.24 -3.05
C PRO A 260 -9.19 -14.72 -3.39
N ARG A 261 -8.10 -15.30 -3.90
CA ARG A 261 -7.99 -16.73 -4.24
C ARG A 261 -6.86 -17.43 -3.50
N ARG A 262 -6.16 -16.71 -2.62
CA ARG A 262 -5.07 -17.23 -1.79
C ARG A 262 -5.56 -17.28 -0.36
N ASP A 263 -6.35 -18.30 -0.04
CA ASP A 263 -6.97 -18.46 1.28
C ASP A 263 -6.28 -19.52 2.15
N GLU A 264 -5.57 -20.46 1.51
CA GLU A 264 -4.93 -21.62 2.14
C GLU A 264 -3.40 -21.52 2.16
N GLY A 265 -2.80 -22.09 3.20
CA GLY A 265 -1.35 -22.20 3.38
C GLY A 265 -0.81 -21.51 4.64
N PRO A 266 0.44 -21.83 5.03
CA PRO A 266 1.04 -21.32 6.26
C PRO A 266 1.36 -19.83 6.15
N ARG A 267 0.99 -19.07 7.19
CA ARG A 267 1.43 -17.67 7.35
C ARG A 267 2.86 -17.69 7.87
N ARG A 268 3.82 -17.62 6.94
CA ARG A 268 5.26 -17.75 7.22
C ARG A 268 5.86 -16.54 7.94
N ILE A 269 5.21 -15.39 7.83
CA ILE A 269 5.55 -14.14 8.52
C ILE A 269 4.29 -13.67 9.23
N LEU A 270 4.42 -13.34 10.52
CA LEU A 270 3.34 -12.79 11.31
C LEU A 270 3.79 -11.48 11.97
N PRO A 271 2.90 -10.47 12.03
CA PRO A 271 1.60 -10.44 11.35
C PRO A 271 1.76 -10.28 9.82
N SER A 272 0.81 -10.80 9.02
CA SER A 272 0.78 -10.60 7.55
C SER A 272 0.50 -9.13 7.17
N VAL A 273 -0.16 -8.41 8.07
CA VAL A 273 -0.40 -6.97 7.99
C VAL A 273 0.01 -6.39 9.33
N GLY A 274 1.10 -5.62 9.38
CA GLY A 274 1.68 -5.20 10.64
C GLY A 274 2.15 -3.76 10.65
N TYR A 275 2.44 -3.25 11.84
CA TYR A 275 3.04 -1.94 11.98
C TYR A 275 4.03 -1.84 13.14
N VAL A 276 4.94 -0.87 13.04
CA VAL A 276 5.82 -0.40 14.11
C VAL A 276 5.57 1.10 14.28
N HIS A 277 5.16 1.50 15.49
CA HIS A 277 5.00 2.91 15.82
C HIS A 277 6.37 3.57 16.04
N LEU A 278 6.71 4.54 15.20
CA LEU A 278 7.97 5.28 15.25
C LEU A 278 7.70 6.80 15.36
N PRO A 279 7.91 7.42 16.54
CA PRO A 279 7.68 8.86 16.75
C PRO A 279 8.86 9.71 16.26
N GLY A 280 9.32 9.48 15.03
CA GLY A 280 10.42 10.26 14.45
C GLY A 280 10.01 11.65 13.99
N ILE A 281 10.99 12.55 13.80
CA ILE A 281 10.79 13.86 13.17
C ILE A 281 11.27 13.77 11.73
N ALA A 282 10.42 14.18 10.79
CA ALA A 282 10.78 14.23 9.39
C ALA A 282 11.63 15.48 9.09
N THR A 283 12.76 15.29 8.43
CA THR A 283 13.61 16.35 7.91
C THR A 283 13.27 16.61 6.45
N ARG A 284 13.16 17.89 6.08
CA ARG A 284 12.86 18.31 4.70
C ARG A 284 14.14 18.74 4.00
N SER A 285 14.38 18.22 2.80
CA SER A 285 15.48 18.62 1.92
C SER A 285 14.91 18.97 0.54
N GLY A 286 14.81 20.27 0.25
CA GLY A 286 14.16 20.78 -0.95
C GLY A 286 12.68 20.36 -1.03
N ARG A 287 12.34 19.59 -2.08
CA ARG A 287 11.00 19.01 -2.30
C ARG A 287 10.84 17.58 -1.74
N SER A 288 11.88 17.01 -1.14
CA SER A 288 11.86 15.64 -0.58
C SER A 288 11.89 15.66 0.94
N ARG A 289 11.62 14.51 1.55
CA ARG A 289 11.63 14.32 3.01
C ARG A 289 12.37 13.04 3.38
N SER A 290 12.90 13.00 4.59
CA SER A 290 13.52 11.82 5.19
C SER A 290 13.22 11.74 6.68
N ASN A 291 13.08 10.52 7.20
CA ASN A 291 12.92 10.21 8.61
C ASN A 291 14.01 9.20 9.01
N PRO A 292 15.08 9.66 9.69
CA PRO A 292 16.18 8.80 10.13
C PRO A 292 15.75 7.69 11.08
N VAL A 293 14.73 7.93 11.92
CA VAL A 293 14.20 6.93 12.85
C VAL A 293 13.60 5.76 12.09
N GLU A 294 12.74 6.05 11.11
CA GLU A 294 12.18 5.01 10.23
C GLU A 294 13.29 4.23 9.51
N ALA A 295 14.28 4.93 8.94
CA ALA A 295 15.35 4.28 8.19
C ALA A 295 16.21 3.35 9.04
N ALA A 296 16.61 3.79 10.24
CA ALA A 296 17.39 2.99 11.18
C ALA A 296 16.59 1.78 11.68
N ALA A 297 15.34 1.98 12.08
CA ALA A 297 14.48 0.90 12.58
C ALA A 297 14.27 -0.19 11.54
N ILE A 298 13.97 0.18 10.29
CA ILE A 298 13.77 -0.77 9.19
C ILE A 298 15.05 -1.59 8.95
N ALA A 299 16.21 -0.93 8.87
CA ALA A 299 17.46 -1.60 8.58
C ALA A 299 17.83 -2.63 9.65
N LYS A 300 17.75 -2.23 10.92
CA LYS A 300 18.11 -3.10 12.04
C LYS A 300 17.09 -4.22 12.26
N TRP A 301 15.79 -3.95 12.10
CA TRP A 301 14.76 -5.00 12.16
C TRP A 301 14.97 -6.07 11.07
N LEU A 302 15.28 -5.64 9.84
CA LEU A 302 15.59 -6.55 8.74
C LEU A 302 16.88 -7.33 9.00
N ALA A 303 17.90 -6.72 9.57
CA ALA A 303 19.14 -7.40 9.94
C ALA A 303 18.91 -8.51 10.96
N GLN A 304 18.14 -8.23 12.01
CA GLN A 304 17.83 -9.19 13.07
C GLN A 304 16.99 -10.37 12.58
N ARG A 305 16.10 -10.15 11.61
CA ARG A 305 15.19 -11.18 11.09
C ARG A 305 15.66 -11.84 9.81
N ARG A 306 16.83 -11.48 9.28
CA ARG A 306 17.33 -11.99 8.00
C ARG A 306 17.31 -13.52 7.94
N ALA A 307 17.93 -14.17 8.93
CA ALA A 307 18.01 -15.63 8.99
C ALA A 307 16.61 -16.27 9.04
N ALA A 308 15.72 -15.74 9.89
CA ALA A 308 14.35 -16.24 10.00
C ALA A 308 13.57 -16.08 8.69
N ILE A 309 13.73 -14.96 7.98
CA ILE A 309 13.09 -14.71 6.68
C ILE A 309 13.63 -15.67 5.61
N GLU A 310 14.96 -15.85 5.53
CA GLU A 310 15.59 -16.78 4.58
C GLU A 310 15.15 -18.22 4.84
N THR A 311 15.10 -18.66 6.11
CA THR A 311 14.58 -19.99 6.49
C THR A 311 13.11 -20.14 6.15
N ALA A 312 12.28 -19.13 6.44
CA ALA A 312 10.85 -19.16 6.18
C ALA A 312 10.53 -19.33 4.69
N PHE A 313 11.37 -18.82 3.78
CA PHE A 313 11.16 -18.89 2.33
C PHE A 313 12.24 -19.67 1.58
N ALA A 314 12.96 -20.58 2.24
CA ALA A 314 14.05 -21.34 1.61
C ALA A 314 13.63 -22.09 0.32
N ALA A 315 12.39 -22.57 0.26
CA ALA A 315 11.83 -23.27 -0.89
C ALA A 315 11.66 -22.40 -2.15
N ASP A 316 11.69 -21.07 -2.03
CA ASP A 316 11.58 -20.16 -3.18
C ASP A 316 12.88 -20.12 -4.01
N GLY A 317 14.01 -20.59 -3.49
CA GLY A 317 15.32 -20.46 -4.15
C GLY A 317 15.76 -19.01 -4.37
N LYS A 318 15.19 -18.06 -3.59
CA LYS A 318 15.44 -16.62 -3.70
C LYS A 318 16.41 -16.15 -2.63
N THR A 319 17.24 -15.18 -2.99
CA THR A 319 18.08 -14.44 -2.04
C THR A 319 17.24 -13.52 -1.15
N PHE A 320 17.77 -13.11 0.00
CA PHE A 320 17.11 -12.16 0.91
C PHE A 320 16.62 -10.89 0.19
N GLY A 321 17.44 -10.30 -0.68
CA GLY A 321 17.08 -9.11 -1.45
C GLY A 321 15.91 -9.29 -2.42
N GLN A 322 15.66 -10.52 -2.88
CA GLN A 322 14.52 -10.88 -3.73
C GLN A 322 13.26 -11.20 -2.92
N LEU A 323 13.38 -11.40 -1.60
CA LEU A 323 12.25 -11.64 -0.70
C LEU A 323 11.67 -10.33 -0.14
N VAL A 324 12.50 -9.29 0.02
CA VAL A 324 12.15 -8.06 0.73
C VAL A 324 12.20 -6.83 -0.18
N ALA A 325 11.27 -5.90 0.02
CA ALA A 325 11.40 -4.53 -0.43
C ALA A 325 11.00 -3.50 0.61
N VAL A 326 11.58 -2.31 0.51
CA VAL A 326 11.19 -1.13 1.27
C VAL A 326 10.74 -0.03 0.31
N VAL A 327 9.50 0.43 0.48
CA VAL A 327 8.89 1.50 -0.31
C VAL A 327 8.59 2.72 0.54
N THR A 328 8.79 3.90 -0.05
CA THR A 328 8.54 5.18 0.61
C THR A 328 8.07 6.22 -0.41
N PRO A 329 7.25 7.22 -0.05
CA PRO A 329 6.87 8.27 -0.99
C PRO A 329 8.05 9.15 -1.46
N PHE A 330 9.19 9.16 -0.75
CA PHE A 330 10.25 10.15 -0.95
C PHE A 330 11.60 9.53 -1.35
N SER A 331 12.22 10.07 -2.40
CA SER A 331 13.54 9.61 -2.85
C SER A 331 14.65 9.87 -1.82
N ALA A 332 14.56 10.93 -1.01
CA ALA A 332 15.51 11.18 0.08
C ALA A 332 15.43 10.09 1.17
N GLN A 333 14.22 9.68 1.55
CA GLN A 333 14.04 8.54 2.45
C GLN A 333 14.55 7.24 1.85
N ALA A 334 14.28 6.97 0.57
CA ALA A 334 14.77 5.76 -0.09
C ALA A 334 16.31 5.68 -0.08
N ARG A 335 17.00 6.82 -0.24
CA ARG A 335 18.46 6.89 -0.10
C ARG A 335 18.91 6.65 1.34
N LEU A 336 18.20 7.22 2.32
CA LEU A 336 18.54 7.08 3.73
C LEU A 336 18.35 5.64 4.23
N VAL A 337 17.23 5.00 3.89
CA VAL A 337 16.97 3.58 4.17
C VAL A 337 18.03 2.68 3.55
N ARG A 338 18.40 2.92 2.28
CA ARG A 338 19.45 2.14 1.62
C ARG A 338 20.79 2.26 2.35
N ARG A 339 21.20 3.47 2.75
CA ARG A 339 22.43 3.67 3.53
C ARG A 339 22.39 2.96 4.87
N ALA A 340 21.24 2.98 5.55
CA ALA A 340 21.06 2.25 6.81
C ALA A 340 21.18 0.73 6.59
N LEU A 341 20.55 0.19 5.55
CA LEU A 341 20.69 -1.23 5.18
C LEU A 341 22.11 -1.60 4.78
N ASP A 342 22.80 -0.76 4.00
CA ASP A 342 24.20 -0.96 3.63
C ASP A 342 25.10 -1.06 4.88
N SER A 343 24.79 -0.28 5.92
CA SER A 343 25.53 -0.28 7.19
C SER A 343 25.28 -1.56 8.01
N GLU A 344 24.04 -2.04 8.06
CA GLU A 344 23.64 -3.16 8.92
C GLU A 344 23.82 -4.54 8.25
N LEU A 345 23.67 -4.60 6.93
CA LEU A 345 23.64 -5.86 6.15
C LEU A 345 24.76 -5.94 5.10
N GLY A 346 25.53 -4.87 4.91
CA GLY A 346 26.52 -4.73 3.84
C GLY A 346 25.88 -4.37 2.48
N LYS A 347 26.67 -3.78 1.58
CA LYS A 347 26.19 -3.25 0.27
C LYS A 347 25.60 -4.31 -0.68
N SER A 348 25.87 -5.59 -0.44
CA SER A 348 25.40 -6.72 -1.24
C SER A 348 24.08 -7.32 -0.74
N HIS A 349 23.35 -6.62 0.15
CA HIS A 349 22.09 -7.10 0.73
C HIS A 349 20.98 -7.32 -0.32
N GLY A 350 21.03 -6.65 -1.47
CA GLY A 350 20.14 -6.86 -2.63
C GLY A 350 18.69 -6.40 -2.45
N VAL A 351 18.32 -5.85 -1.27
CA VAL A 351 16.95 -5.40 -0.96
C VAL A 351 16.57 -4.25 -1.88
N THR A 352 15.38 -4.34 -2.47
CA THR A 352 14.85 -3.27 -3.32
C THR A 352 14.35 -2.12 -2.45
N VAL A 353 14.97 -0.94 -2.57
CA VAL A 353 14.59 0.27 -1.82
C VAL A 353 14.26 1.41 -2.78
N GLY A 354 13.05 1.95 -2.72
CA GLY A 354 12.70 3.01 -3.66
C GLY A 354 11.35 3.67 -3.39
N THR A 355 10.94 4.52 -4.32
CA THR A 355 9.56 5.00 -4.34
C THR A 355 8.61 3.91 -4.82
N VAL A 356 7.30 4.13 -4.76
CA VAL A 356 6.32 3.15 -5.28
C VAL A 356 6.59 2.72 -6.74
N HIS A 357 7.16 3.60 -7.57
CA HIS A 357 7.62 3.28 -8.94
C HIS A 357 8.70 2.18 -8.99
N ALA A 358 9.50 1.99 -7.94
CA ALA A 358 10.57 0.99 -7.90
C ALA A 358 10.03 -0.45 -7.75
N LEU A 359 8.78 -0.61 -7.29
CA LEU A 359 8.08 -1.90 -7.24
C LEU A 359 7.06 -2.06 -8.36
N GLN A 360 7.04 -1.17 -9.35
CA GLN A 360 6.15 -1.32 -10.48
C GLN A 360 6.47 -2.60 -11.25
N GLY A 361 5.47 -3.45 -11.44
CA GLY A 361 5.64 -4.78 -12.06
C GLY A 361 6.41 -5.81 -11.21
N ALA A 362 6.89 -5.46 -10.02
CA ALA A 362 7.69 -6.35 -9.17
C ALA A 362 7.02 -6.64 -7.82
N GLU A 363 6.93 -7.92 -7.47
CA GLU A 363 6.35 -8.38 -6.20
C GLU A 363 7.42 -8.94 -5.26
N ARG A 364 7.14 -8.92 -3.95
CA ARG A 364 8.03 -9.42 -2.90
C ARG A 364 7.24 -10.18 -1.85
N ARG A 365 7.90 -11.12 -1.16
CA ARG A 365 7.31 -11.82 -0.02
C ARG A 365 6.94 -10.82 1.07
N ILE A 366 7.86 -9.91 1.39
CA ILE A 366 7.70 -8.91 2.43
C ILE A 366 7.88 -7.51 1.80
N VAL A 367 6.91 -6.64 2.02
CA VAL A 367 7.01 -5.22 1.67
C VAL A 367 6.87 -4.38 2.92
N ILE A 368 7.85 -3.52 3.15
CA ILE A 368 7.85 -2.53 4.23
C ILE A 368 7.54 -1.15 3.64
N PHE A 369 6.54 -0.47 4.17
CA PHE A 369 6.22 0.91 3.82
C PHE A 369 6.74 1.87 4.89
N SER A 370 7.55 2.84 4.47
CA SER A 370 8.08 3.96 5.28
C SER A 370 7.34 5.24 4.88
N PRO A 371 6.33 5.68 5.67
CA PRO A 371 5.56 6.89 5.38
C PRO A 371 6.43 8.15 5.33
N THR A 372 7.58 8.15 6.03
CA THR A 372 8.55 9.25 6.15
C THR A 372 8.06 10.46 6.96
N TYR A 373 6.76 10.58 7.18
CA TYR A 373 6.18 11.65 7.98
C TYR A 373 6.36 11.37 9.47
N GLY A 374 6.62 12.44 10.22
CA GLY A 374 6.95 12.37 11.63
C GLY A 374 5.93 13.06 12.53
N LEU A 375 6.36 13.35 13.76
CA LEU A 375 5.62 14.20 14.70
C LEU A 375 5.33 15.57 14.07
N GLY A 376 4.15 16.13 14.38
CA GLY A 376 3.68 17.42 13.84
C GLY A 376 2.99 17.35 12.48
N THR A 377 2.89 16.18 11.86
CA THR A 377 2.06 15.98 10.65
C THR A 377 0.65 15.55 11.05
N ALA A 378 -0.37 16.26 10.59
CA ALA A 378 -1.76 15.94 10.86
C ALA A 378 -2.25 14.76 9.99
N PRO A 379 -3.14 13.89 10.48
CA PRO A 379 -3.79 12.87 9.66
C PRO A 379 -4.49 13.49 8.44
N GLY A 380 -4.45 12.82 7.29
CA GLY A 380 -5.06 13.31 6.04
C GLY A 380 -4.26 14.40 5.31
N SER A 381 -3.14 14.88 5.85
CA SER A 381 -2.30 15.92 5.22
C SER A 381 -1.11 15.36 4.42
N THR A 382 -1.02 14.04 4.28
CA THR A 382 0.11 13.38 3.65
C THR A 382 -0.04 13.28 2.13
N PHE A 383 1.08 13.09 1.44
CA PHE A 383 1.09 12.93 -0.02
C PHE A 383 0.30 11.69 -0.48
N PHE A 384 0.28 10.63 0.32
CA PHE A 384 -0.47 9.41 0.02
C PHE A 384 -1.94 9.46 0.45
N ASP A 385 -2.37 10.53 1.11
CA ASP A 385 -3.80 10.79 1.37
C ASP A 385 -4.48 11.56 0.22
N ALA A 386 -3.69 12.27 -0.60
CA ALA A 386 -4.22 12.98 -1.77
C ALA A 386 -4.59 12.02 -2.92
N ASP A 387 -3.92 10.87 -3.02
CA ASP A 387 -4.16 9.87 -4.05
C ASP A 387 -3.94 8.45 -3.47
N PRO A 388 -4.97 7.57 -3.47
CA PRO A 388 -4.86 6.23 -2.91
C PRO A 388 -3.90 5.32 -3.68
N SER A 389 -3.54 5.66 -4.93
CA SER A 389 -2.69 4.82 -5.80
C SER A 389 -1.36 4.43 -5.16
N ILE A 390 -0.76 5.32 -4.36
CA ILE A 390 0.52 5.07 -3.68
C ILE A 390 0.38 3.95 -2.66
N LEU A 391 -0.64 4.02 -1.80
CA LEU A 391 -0.90 2.98 -0.81
C LEU A 391 -1.38 1.70 -1.50
N ASN A 392 -2.29 1.81 -2.48
CA ASN A 392 -2.79 0.67 -3.26
C ASN A 392 -1.64 -0.12 -3.91
N VAL A 393 -0.68 0.57 -4.53
CA VAL A 393 0.51 -0.07 -5.09
C VAL A 393 1.44 -0.58 -4.00
N ALA A 394 1.75 0.19 -2.96
CA ALA A 394 2.64 -0.30 -1.89
C ALA A 394 2.14 -1.61 -1.25
N ILE A 395 0.83 -1.69 -0.97
CA ILE A 395 0.19 -2.85 -0.32
C ILE A 395 0.12 -4.04 -1.28
N SER A 396 -0.36 -3.84 -2.50
CA SER A 396 -0.60 -4.94 -3.47
C SER A 396 0.67 -5.60 -4.02
N ARG A 397 1.87 -5.11 -3.67
CA ARG A 397 3.16 -5.74 -4.04
C ARG A 397 3.66 -6.75 -3.02
N ALA A 398 3.06 -6.80 -1.82
CA ALA A 398 3.35 -7.79 -0.79
C ALA A 398 2.65 -9.12 -1.10
N GLN A 399 3.35 -10.24 -1.07
CA GLN A 399 2.73 -11.56 -1.17
C GLN A 399 2.32 -12.09 0.21
N ASP A 400 3.22 -11.99 1.19
CA ASP A 400 3.10 -12.66 2.49
C ASP A 400 3.02 -11.70 3.68
N ALA A 401 3.72 -10.57 3.62
CA ALA A 401 3.62 -9.54 4.67
C ALA A 401 3.70 -8.11 4.12
N PHE A 402 2.77 -7.26 4.55
CA PHE A 402 2.81 -5.81 4.35
C PHE A 402 2.95 -5.13 5.72
N LEU A 403 4.08 -4.43 5.93
CA LEU A 403 4.44 -3.86 7.22
C LEU A 403 4.62 -2.34 7.10
N ILE A 404 4.11 -1.57 8.06
CA ILE A 404 4.31 -0.11 8.09
C ILE A 404 5.26 0.27 9.23
N PHE A 405 6.33 0.99 8.91
CA PHE A 405 7.26 1.53 9.90
C PHE A 405 7.16 3.05 9.89
N GLY A 406 6.49 3.64 10.88
CA GLY A 406 6.26 5.08 10.90
C GLY A 406 5.36 5.58 12.03
N ASN A 407 5.02 6.86 12.01
CA ASN A 407 4.15 7.44 13.01
C ASN A 407 2.69 6.98 12.82
N MET A 408 2.20 6.09 13.70
CA MET A 408 0.82 5.56 13.62
C MET A 408 -0.27 6.60 13.87
N HIS A 409 0.05 7.80 14.38
CA HIS A 409 -0.91 8.91 14.40
C HIS A 409 -1.47 9.22 12.99
N LEU A 410 -0.67 9.01 11.95
CA LEU A 410 -1.08 9.22 10.55
C LEU A 410 -2.14 8.24 10.07
N PHE A 411 -2.24 7.07 10.70
CA PHE A 411 -3.16 5.98 10.34
C PHE A 411 -4.28 5.83 11.37
N GLN A 412 -4.65 6.92 12.05
CA GLN A 412 -5.79 6.89 12.95
C GLN A 412 -7.06 6.46 12.19
N PRO A 413 -7.90 5.56 12.75
CA PRO A 413 -9.07 5.02 12.06
C PRO A 413 -10.24 6.02 11.98
N ALA A 414 -9.96 7.32 12.03
CA ALA A 414 -10.92 8.41 12.00
C ALA A 414 -10.91 9.09 10.62
N GLY A 415 -12.06 9.14 9.95
CA GLY A 415 -12.23 9.76 8.63
C GLY A 415 -12.29 8.77 7.46
N SER A 416 -12.20 9.33 6.25
CA SER A 416 -12.33 8.64 4.95
C SER A 416 -11.11 8.74 4.04
N HIS A 417 -10.06 9.46 4.46
CA HIS A 417 -8.83 9.58 3.70
C HIS A 417 -8.09 8.22 3.64
N PRO A 418 -7.24 7.98 2.62
CA PRO A 418 -6.56 6.71 2.40
C PRO A 418 -5.89 6.09 3.63
N SER A 419 -5.12 6.87 4.40
CA SER A 419 -4.42 6.36 5.59
C SER A 419 -5.39 5.91 6.70
N ALA A 420 -6.55 6.56 6.86
CA ALA A 420 -7.57 6.14 7.81
C ALA A 420 -8.24 4.81 7.40
N VAL A 421 -8.43 4.58 6.11
CA VAL A 421 -8.94 3.29 5.59
C VAL A 421 -7.96 2.17 5.89
N VAL A 422 -6.68 2.42 5.62
CA VAL A 422 -5.58 1.49 5.94
C VAL A 422 -5.50 1.24 7.46
N GLY A 423 -5.59 2.30 8.26
CA GLY A 423 -5.62 2.25 9.72
C GLY A 423 -6.75 1.41 10.31
N LYS A 424 -7.97 1.52 9.77
CA LYS A 424 -9.12 0.69 10.18
C LYS A 424 -8.89 -0.81 10.00
N MET A 425 -8.03 -1.21 9.08
CA MET A 425 -7.69 -2.62 8.85
C MET A 425 -6.44 -3.04 9.62
N LEU A 426 -5.45 -2.15 9.75
CA LEU A 426 -4.23 -2.38 10.53
C LEU A 426 -4.47 -2.48 12.04
N ILE A 427 -5.29 -1.61 12.62
CA ILE A 427 -5.43 -1.50 14.09
C ILE A 427 -6.54 -2.45 14.62
N ARG A 428 -7.35 -3.02 13.72
CA ARG A 428 -8.44 -3.91 14.09
C ARG A 428 -7.89 -5.20 14.70
N GLY A 429 -8.23 -5.45 15.97
CA GLY A 429 -7.86 -6.67 16.70
C GLY A 429 -6.63 -6.55 17.61
N GLY A 430 -5.88 -5.46 17.58
CA GLY A 430 -4.77 -5.20 18.51
C GLY A 430 -3.47 -6.00 18.27
N ASP A 431 -3.53 -7.12 17.55
CA ASP A 431 -2.40 -8.06 17.40
C ASP A 431 -1.43 -7.75 16.24
N ASN A 432 -1.64 -6.64 15.53
CA ASN A 432 -0.83 -6.28 14.35
C ASN A 432 0.38 -5.38 14.69
N GLU A 433 0.56 -5.01 15.96
CA GLU A 433 1.74 -4.26 16.40
C GLU A 433 2.96 -5.19 16.52
N ILE A 434 4.01 -4.86 15.77
CA ILE A 434 5.31 -5.52 15.88
C ILE A 434 6.07 -4.84 17.01
N SER A 435 5.94 -5.40 18.21
CA SER A 435 6.51 -4.86 19.45
C SER A 435 7.94 -5.30 19.72
N ASP A 436 8.46 -6.28 18.97
CA ASP A 436 9.82 -6.82 19.14
C ASP A 436 10.90 -6.02 18.39
N VAL A 437 10.68 -4.72 18.22
CA VAL A 437 11.68 -3.79 17.71
C VAL A 437 12.51 -3.29 18.89
N PRO A 438 13.83 -3.55 18.95
CA PRO A 438 14.63 -3.11 20.08
C PRO A 438 14.47 -1.62 20.35
N ALA A 439 14.32 -1.24 21.62
CA ALA A 439 14.03 0.13 22.03
C ALA A 439 15.10 1.14 21.55
N GLU A 440 16.35 0.67 21.40
CA GLU A 440 17.49 1.40 20.82
C GLU A 440 17.30 1.80 19.34
N LEU A 441 16.35 1.17 18.63
CA LEU A 441 16.01 1.44 17.22
C LEU A 441 14.91 2.47 17.05
N LEU A 442 14.13 2.72 18.11
CA LEU A 442 13.05 3.71 18.12
C LEU A 442 13.61 5.15 18.14
N ALA A 443 14.94 5.32 18.22
CA ALA A 443 15.62 6.61 18.14
C ALA A 443 17.12 6.46 17.73
N PRO A 444 17.53 6.93 16.53
CA PRO A 444 18.94 7.11 16.19
C PRO A 444 19.52 8.35 16.92
N GLY A 445 20.76 8.23 17.38
CA GLY A 445 21.41 9.13 18.32
C GLY A 445 21.68 10.59 17.90
N PHE A 446 22.13 11.35 18.92
CA PHE A 446 22.40 12.80 19.08
C PHE A 446 21.13 13.63 19.39
N ASP A 447 21.03 14.44 20.45
CA ASP A 447 21.99 15.14 21.33
C ASP A 447 21.33 15.38 22.71
N MET A 448 22.10 15.37 23.80
CA MET A 448 21.62 15.50 25.19
C MET A 448 21.08 16.93 25.44
N SER A 449 19.77 17.14 25.26
CA SER A 449 19.11 18.41 25.63
C SER A 449 18.73 18.37 27.13
N PRO A 450 18.82 19.50 27.85
CA PRO A 450 18.99 19.49 29.30
C PRO A 450 17.72 19.05 30.02
N ALA A 451 17.87 18.06 30.91
CA ALA A 451 16.86 17.77 31.90
C ALA A 451 16.58 19.03 32.73
N ALA A 452 15.34 19.53 32.69
CA ALA A 452 14.96 20.73 33.43
C ALA A 452 14.73 20.38 34.90
N LEU A 453 15.49 21.00 35.80
CA LEU A 453 15.31 20.81 37.23
C LEU A 453 14.12 21.64 37.72
N ILE A 454 13.09 20.96 38.21
CA ILE A 454 11.90 21.55 38.81
C ILE A 454 12.13 21.64 40.31
N ARG A 455 12.10 22.86 40.83
CA ARG A 455 12.22 23.19 42.26
C ARG A 455 10.97 23.92 42.67
N ASP A 456 10.63 23.88 43.95
CA ASP A 456 9.49 24.58 44.57
C ASP A 456 8.09 24.18 44.09
N LEU A 457 7.08 24.58 44.88
CA LEU A 457 5.70 24.17 44.69
C LEU A 457 5.10 24.72 43.39
N GLU A 458 5.42 25.97 43.02
CA GLU A 458 4.81 26.64 41.89
C GLU A 458 5.27 26.03 40.57
N ALA A 459 6.56 25.71 40.45
CA ALA A 459 7.08 25.06 39.24
C ALA A 459 6.50 23.64 39.07
N HIS A 460 6.34 22.88 40.16
CA HIS A 460 5.67 21.56 40.08
C HIS A 460 4.21 21.70 39.63
N ARG A 461 3.46 22.68 40.15
CA ARG A 461 2.08 22.92 39.72
C ARG A 461 2.01 23.35 38.26
N ALA A 462 2.92 24.22 37.81
CA ALA A 462 2.98 24.64 36.41
C ALA A 462 3.23 23.46 35.46
N VAL A 463 4.11 22.53 35.86
CA VAL A 463 4.40 21.32 35.07
C VAL A 463 3.23 20.34 35.07
N LEU A 464 2.52 20.18 36.20
CA LEU A 464 1.30 19.38 36.25
C LEU A 464 0.22 19.97 35.31
N ASP A 465 0.09 21.30 35.28
CA ASP A 465 -0.84 22.00 34.40
C ASP A 465 -0.47 21.85 32.93
N GLU A 466 0.82 21.94 32.62
CA GLU A 466 1.34 21.67 31.28
C GLU A 466 1.05 20.22 30.87
N ALA A 467 1.19 19.25 31.76
CA ALA A 467 0.91 17.84 31.48
C ALA A 467 -0.54 17.65 31.03
N PHE A 468 -1.50 18.20 31.79
CA PHE A 468 -2.90 18.17 31.40
C PHE A 468 -3.14 18.90 30.09
N LYS A 469 -2.56 20.09 29.86
CA LYS A 469 -2.81 20.87 28.63
C LYS A 469 -2.19 20.23 27.38
N THR A 470 -1.02 19.61 27.49
CA THR A 470 -0.22 19.20 26.33
C THR A 470 -0.39 17.73 25.93
N ALA A 471 -0.89 16.87 26.83
CA ALA A 471 -1.14 15.46 26.53
C ALA A 471 -2.10 15.28 25.34
N ARG A 472 -1.76 14.37 24.43
CA ARG A 472 -2.52 14.11 23.19
C ARG A 472 -3.13 12.71 23.10
N THR A 473 -2.50 11.72 23.72
CA THR A 473 -2.92 10.31 23.65
C THR A 473 -3.05 9.69 25.03
N ARG A 474 -2.07 9.93 25.92
CA ARG A 474 -2.07 9.42 27.29
C ARG A 474 -1.40 10.39 28.25
N LEU A 475 -1.91 10.39 29.47
CA LEU A 475 -1.29 11.03 30.61
C LEU A 475 -1.32 10.02 31.75
N VAL A 476 -0.16 9.64 32.27
CA VAL A 476 -0.05 8.76 33.44
C VAL A 476 0.50 9.57 34.60
N ILE A 477 -0.25 9.65 35.68
CA ILE A 477 0.17 10.31 36.92
C ILE A 477 0.35 9.23 37.98
N VAL A 478 1.59 9.02 38.40
CA VAL A 478 1.93 8.11 39.50
C VAL A 478 2.07 8.95 40.75
N SER A 479 1.07 8.87 41.63
CA SER A 479 1.05 9.55 42.92
C SER A 479 0.69 8.53 44.00
N PRO A 480 1.66 8.06 44.79
CA PRO A 480 1.44 7.03 45.81
C PRO A 480 0.33 7.39 46.79
N PHE A 481 0.28 8.66 47.20
CA PHE A 481 -0.70 9.23 48.11
C PHE A 481 -1.69 10.12 47.35
N LEU A 482 -2.93 10.17 47.82
CA LEU A 482 -3.98 11.05 47.32
C LEU A 482 -4.63 11.80 48.48
N THR A 483 -4.91 13.10 48.32
CA THR A 483 -5.66 13.90 49.31
C THR A 483 -6.68 14.78 48.62
N THR A 484 -7.80 15.04 49.29
CA THR A 484 -8.88 15.88 48.75
C THR A 484 -8.42 17.31 48.53
N SER A 485 -7.62 17.86 49.45
CA SER A 485 -7.12 19.23 49.40
C SER A 485 -6.27 19.51 48.15
N ALA A 486 -5.37 18.59 47.78
CA ALA A 486 -4.53 18.73 46.59
C ALA A 486 -5.36 18.66 45.29
N LEU A 487 -6.36 17.76 45.23
CA LEU A 487 -7.24 17.66 44.06
C LEU A 487 -8.06 18.94 43.84
N GLU A 488 -8.52 19.56 44.93
CA GLU A 488 -9.33 20.79 44.88
C GLU A 488 -8.47 22.02 44.59
N ALA A 489 -7.34 22.18 45.28
CA ALA A 489 -6.46 23.33 45.13
C ALA A 489 -5.90 23.49 43.70
N ASP A 490 -5.65 22.37 43.01
CA ASP A 490 -5.16 22.38 41.63
C ASP A 490 -6.27 22.15 40.59
N ARG A 491 -7.55 22.09 41.00
CA ARG A 491 -8.70 21.82 40.12
C ARG A 491 -8.48 20.58 39.24
N ILE A 492 -7.97 19.50 39.84
CA ILE A 492 -7.57 18.29 39.11
C ILE A 492 -8.77 17.63 38.43
N LEU A 493 -9.94 17.64 39.06
CA LEU A 493 -11.14 17.01 38.50
C LEU A 493 -11.59 17.68 37.18
N ASP A 494 -11.56 19.01 37.14
CA ASP A 494 -11.85 19.79 35.93
C ASP A 494 -10.85 19.44 34.82
N LYS A 495 -9.55 19.44 35.15
CA LYS A 495 -8.47 19.14 34.21
C LYS A 495 -8.54 17.72 33.64
N VAL A 496 -8.90 16.73 34.47
CA VAL A 496 -9.10 15.35 34.03
C VAL A 496 -10.31 15.28 33.09
N SER A 497 -11.43 15.91 33.44
CA SER A 497 -12.64 15.94 32.60
C SER A 497 -12.36 16.58 31.23
N GLU A 498 -11.71 17.74 31.20
CA GLU A 498 -11.33 18.43 29.97
C GLU A 498 -10.34 17.59 29.12
N THR A 499 -9.41 16.92 29.78
CA THR A 499 -8.39 16.11 29.09
C THR A 499 -8.98 14.83 28.50
N THR A 500 -9.86 14.15 29.23
CA THR A 500 -10.56 12.96 28.73
C THR A 500 -11.57 13.31 27.64
N ALA A 501 -12.24 14.47 27.71
CA ALA A 501 -13.10 14.99 26.65
C ALA A 501 -12.36 15.23 25.33
N ARG A 502 -11.05 15.52 25.38
CA ARG A 502 -10.18 15.60 24.18
C ARG A 502 -9.76 14.23 23.62
N GLY A 503 -10.24 13.14 24.20
CA GLY A 503 -9.91 11.76 23.79
C GLY A 503 -8.59 11.23 24.36
N VAL A 504 -7.99 11.92 25.33
CA VAL A 504 -6.74 11.51 25.97
C VAL A 504 -7.03 10.51 27.11
N SER A 505 -6.30 9.40 27.16
CA SER A 505 -6.41 8.44 28.27
C SER A 505 -5.64 8.94 29.50
N VAL A 506 -6.35 9.42 30.51
CA VAL A 506 -5.75 9.80 31.80
C VAL A 506 -5.76 8.60 32.74
N THR A 507 -4.59 8.17 33.19
CA THR A 507 -4.41 7.06 34.15
C THR A 507 -3.78 7.61 35.42
N VAL A 508 -4.38 7.32 36.58
CA VAL A 508 -3.81 7.62 37.90
C VAL A 508 -3.41 6.31 38.56
N VAL A 509 -2.13 6.22 38.94
CA VAL A 509 -1.57 5.10 39.67
C VAL A 509 -1.34 5.51 41.11
N SER A 510 -1.90 4.77 42.06
CA SER A 510 -1.78 5.05 43.50
C SER A 510 -1.66 3.76 44.34
N ASP A 511 -1.17 3.91 45.57
CA ASP A 511 -0.87 2.78 46.46
C ASP A 511 -1.82 2.78 47.68
N PRO A 512 -2.71 1.78 47.82
CA PRO A 512 -3.66 1.72 48.93
C PRO A 512 -2.97 1.46 50.28
N GLY A 513 -1.86 0.71 50.28
CA GLY A 513 -1.09 0.40 51.48
C GLY A 513 -0.46 1.65 52.09
N LEU A 514 -0.08 2.63 51.27
CA LEU A 514 0.42 3.92 51.75
C LEU A 514 -0.69 4.87 52.25
N ASN A 515 -1.94 4.63 51.89
CA ASN A 515 -3.08 5.47 52.30
C ASN A 515 -3.93 4.85 53.44
N HIS A 516 -3.47 3.78 54.10
CA HIS A 516 -4.23 3.04 55.11
C HIS A 516 -4.74 3.90 56.30
N ARG A 517 -3.99 4.93 56.71
CA ARG A 517 -4.37 5.82 57.83
C ARG A 517 -5.50 6.80 57.48
N ALA A 518 -5.77 6.98 56.19
CA ALA A 518 -6.81 7.87 55.66
C ALA A 518 -7.65 7.14 54.59
N ALA A 519 -7.99 5.87 54.85
CA ALA A 519 -8.63 4.99 53.86
C ALA A 519 -9.94 5.57 53.29
N THR A 520 -10.76 6.21 54.12
CA THR A 520 -12.02 6.84 53.68
C THR A 520 -11.77 8.00 52.72
N GLU A 521 -10.79 8.85 53.02
CA GLU A 521 -10.42 9.98 52.14
C GLU A 521 -9.84 9.48 50.82
N TYR A 522 -8.98 8.46 50.88
CA TYR A 522 -8.39 7.84 49.71
C TYR A 522 -9.46 7.26 48.77
N GLN A 523 -10.41 6.50 49.30
CA GLN A 523 -11.53 5.97 48.50
C GLN A 523 -12.39 7.08 47.88
N ASN A 524 -12.61 8.19 48.61
CA ASN A 524 -13.30 9.35 48.06
C ASN A 524 -12.52 9.98 46.89
N CYS A 525 -11.21 10.15 47.01
CA CYS A 525 -10.36 10.66 45.93
C CYS A 525 -10.44 9.78 44.68
N LEU A 526 -10.36 8.46 44.84
CA LEU A 526 -10.48 7.51 43.73
C LEU A 526 -11.84 7.61 43.04
N ALA A 527 -12.94 7.62 43.81
CA ALA A 527 -14.29 7.74 43.27
C ALA A 527 -14.48 9.05 42.49
N ARG A 528 -13.99 10.16 43.02
CA ARG A 528 -14.06 11.47 42.35
C ARG A 528 -13.27 11.48 41.05
N LEU A 529 -12.03 10.96 41.03
CA LEU A 529 -11.22 10.87 39.81
C LEU A 529 -11.87 9.95 38.75
N GLN A 530 -12.45 8.81 39.16
CA GLN A 530 -13.18 7.92 38.26
C GLN A 530 -14.42 8.59 37.66
N SER A 531 -15.17 9.36 38.45
CA SER A 531 -16.40 10.03 37.99
C SER A 531 -16.16 11.04 36.86
N VAL A 532 -14.94 11.56 36.73
CA VAL A 532 -14.53 12.49 35.66
C VAL A 532 -13.71 11.82 34.56
N GLY A 533 -13.70 10.48 34.51
CA GLY A 533 -13.12 9.70 33.42
C GLY A 533 -11.67 9.26 33.58
N ALA A 534 -11.02 9.47 34.75
CA ALA A 534 -9.70 8.89 34.98
C ALA A 534 -9.77 7.37 35.12
N LYS A 535 -8.82 6.67 34.50
CA LYS A 535 -8.56 5.25 34.76
C LYS A 535 -7.74 5.13 36.03
N ILE A 536 -8.28 4.47 37.04
CA ILE A 536 -7.55 4.20 38.28
C ILE A 536 -6.83 2.86 38.17
N ARG A 537 -5.59 2.85 38.65
CA ARG A 537 -4.73 1.69 38.73
C ARG A 537 -4.13 1.61 40.13
N ILE A 538 -4.39 0.50 40.82
CA ILE A 538 -4.05 0.33 42.22
C ILE A 538 -2.87 -0.64 42.32
N ALA A 539 -1.78 -0.20 42.95
CA ALA A 539 -0.59 -1.01 43.23
C ALA A 539 -0.83 -1.96 44.41
N GLN A 540 -1.49 -3.09 44.14
CA GLN A 540 -1.81 -4.09 45.17
C GLN A 540 -0.76 -5.21 45.30
N SER A 541 -0.06 -5.58 44.23
CA SER A 541 0.89 -6.71 44.22
C SER A 541 2.29 -6.32 44.73
N GLN A 542 2.74 -5.12 44.38
CA GLN A 542 4.01 -4.52 44.78
C GLN A 542 3.75 -3.03 44.97
N GLY A 543 4.06 -2.47 46.15
CA GLY A 543 3.74 -1.06 46.42
C GLY A 543 4.45 -0.11 45.44
N VAL A 544 3.85 1.06 45.15
CA VAL A 544 4.45 2.08 44.28
C VAL A 544 4.77 3.31 45.11
N HIS A 545 6.06 3.62 45.23
CA HIS A 545 6.53 4.85 45.88
C HIS A 545 7.09 5.89 44.88
N SER A 546 7.18 5.54 43.60
CA SER A 546 7.62 6.44 42.53
C SER A 546 6.63 7.57 42.32
N LYS A 547 7.12 8.77 42.02
CA LYS A 547 6.28 9.95 41.79
C LYS A 547 6.60 10.48 40.41
N LEU A 548 5.72 10.16 39.47
CA LEU A 548 5.96 10.29 38.04
C LEU A 548 4.82 11.04 37.37
N ILE A 549 5.16 11.86 36.38
CA ILE A 549 4.24 12.26 35.33
C ILE A 549 4.80 11.74 34.03
N LEU A 550 4.02 10.96 33.28
CA LEU A 550 4.37 10.48 31.96
C LEU A 550 3.37 11.08 30.96
N VAL A 551 3.86 11.89 30.02
CA VAL A 551 3.01 12.55 29.02
C VAL A 551 3.32 11.96 27.65
N ASP A 552 2.35 11.23 27.10
CA ASP A 552 2.49 10.50 25.86
C ASP A 552 3.73 9.61 25.86
N TYR A 553 4.62 9.84 24.89
CA TYR A 553 6.02 9.44 24.89
C TYR A 553 6.91 10.65 24.60
N ALA A 554 6.45 11.84 25.02
CA ALA A 554 7.05 13.12 24.66
C ALA A 554 7.99 13.64 25.76
N TRP A 555 7.53 13.58 27.01
CA TRP A 555 8.28 14.04 28.17
C TRP A 555 7.77 13.37 29.45
N LEU A 556 8.64 13.28 30.47
CA LEU A 556 8.26 12.81 31.78
C LEU A 556 8.92 13.61 32.89
N VAL A 557 8.41 13.44 34.10
CA VAL A 557 9.03 13.98 35.30
C VAL A 557 9.22 12.87 36.30
N VAL A 558 10.43 12.79 36.87
CA VAL A 558 10.76 11.92 37.99
C VAL A 558 11.21 12.77 39.16
N GLY A 559 10.68 12.53 40.35
CA GLY A 559 11.19 13.19 41.53
C GLY A 559 10.53 12.80 42.82
N SER A 560 10.62 13.70 43.79
CA SER A 560 10.14 13.49 45.15
C SER A 560 8.75 14.10 45.41
N PHE A 561 8.21 14.89 44.48
CA PHE A 561 6.94 15.60 44.63
C PHE A 561 5.72 14.69 44.49
N ASN A 562 4.88 14.61 45.53
CA ASN A 562 3.61 13.89 45.45
C ASN A 562 2.55 14.72 44.69
N TRP A 563 2.38 14.40 43.41
CA TRP A 563 1.55 15.16 42.47
C TRP A 563 0.12 15.38 42.93
N LEU A 564 -0.51 14.43 43.62
CA LEU A 564 -1.91 14.51 44.02
C LEU A 564 -2.12 14.51 45.55
N SER A 565 -1.07 14.79 46.33
CA SER A 565 -1.19 14.90 47.79
C SER A 565 -0.26 15.90 48.50
N ALA A 566 0.78 16.41 47.84
CA ALA A 566 1.66 17.38 48.51
C ALA A 566 0.90 18.66 48.92
N VAL A 567 1.27 19.25 50.04
CA VAL A 567 0.58 20.44 50.58
C VAL A 567 0.76 21.62 49.62
N ARG A 568 -0.34 22.31 49.28
CA ARG A 568 -0.36 23.44 48.33
C ARG A 568 -0.20 24.82 48.97
N ASP A 569 0.16 24.82 50.25
CA ASP A 569 0.45 26.02 51.04
C ASP A 569 1.92 25.98 51.46
N SER A 570 2.72 26.92 50.92
CA SER A 570 4.16 27.03 51.20
C SER A 570 4.47 27.48 52.63
N THR A 571 3.48 27.98 53.37
CA THR A 571 3.62 28.40 54.78
C THR A 571 3.33 27.27 55.77
N SER A 572 2.79 26.15 55.29
CA SER A 572 2.51 24.97 56.11
C SER A 572 3.81 24.34 56.65
N GLY A 573 3.82 23.95 57.92
CA GLY A 573 4.92 23.16 58.50
C GLY A 573 5.12 21.77 57.85
N TYR A 574 4.18 21.35 57.00
CA TYR A 574 4.25 20.14 56.19
C TYR A 574 4.70 20.40 54.74
N ALA A 575 4.94 21.65 54.35
CA ALA A 575 5.57 21.98 53.07
C ALA A 575 7.02 21.50 53.09
N ARG A 576 7.34 20.55 52.22
CA ARG A 576 8.69 20.00 52.08
C ARG A 576 9.39 20.61 50.87
N TYR A 577 10.71 20.71 50.95
CA TYR A 577 11.53 20.99 49.79
C TYR A 577 11.52 19.74 48.89
N GLU A 578 10.92 19.87 47.71
CA GLU A 578 10.79 18.79 46.74
C GLU A 578 11.57 19.17 45.48
N SER A 579 12.23 18.18 44.87
CA SER A 579 12.96 18.37 43.62
C SER A 579 12.61 17.26 42.65
N SER A 580 12.29 17.67 41.43
CA SER A 580 12.03 16.74 40.34
C SER A 580 12.82 17.13 39.11
N VAL A 581 13.12 16.14 38.28
CA VAL A 581 13.83 16.32 37.02
C VAL A 581 12.86 15.99 35.91
N ARG A 582 12.65 16.96 35.01
CA ARG A 582 11.93 16.73 33.76
C ARG A 582 12.91 16.25 32.72
N TYR A 583 12.52 15.16 32.06
CA TYR A 583 13.18 14.66 30.87
C TYR A 583 12.27 14.97 29.69
N ASP A 584 12.84 15.48 28.61
CA ASP A 584 12.14 15.72 27.35
C ASP A 584 12.79 14.89 26.22
N GLY A 585 12.05 14.66 25.14
CA GLY A 585 12.60 14.03 23.95
C GLY A 585 13.04 12.57 24.17
N HIS A 586 14.28 12.24 23.80
CA HIS A 586 14.76 10.85 23.72
C HIS A 586 14.84 10.13 25.06
N GLU A 587 15.42 10.78 26.08
CA GLU A 587 15.51 10.21 27.43
C GLU A 587 14.12 9.94 27.98
N ALA A 588 13.21 10.87 27.72
CA ALA A 588 11.84 10.73 28.17
C ALA A 588 11.15 9.52 27.55
N PHE A 589 11.31 9.33 26.25
CA PHE A 589 10.76 8.18 25.54
C PHE A 589 11.21 6.85 26.17
N GLN A 590 12.52 6.69 26.39
CA GLN A 590 13.08 5.45 26.95
C GLN A 590 12.62 5.20 28.39
N MET A 591 12.62 6.25 29.21
CA MET A 591 12.24 6.17 30.61
C MET A 591 10.73 5.96 30.79
N ILE A 592 9.90 6.55 29.93
CA ILE A 592 8.45 6.29 29.89
C ILE A 592 8.21 4.83 29.53
N GLY A 593 8.85 4.31 28.47
CA GLY A 593 8.69 2.92 28.05
C GLY A 593 9.04 1.92 29.17
N ARG A 594 10.20 2.11 29.83
CA ARG A 594 10.61 1.31 30.99
C ARG A 594 9.65 1.46 32.16
N SER A 595 9.29 2.68 32.53
CA SER A 595 8.36 2.94 33.63
C SER A 595 6.99 2.30 33.39
N LEU A 596 6.47 2.35 32.16
CA LEU A 596 5.19 1.73 31.82
C LEU A 596 5.27 0.20 31.86
N HIS A 597 6.41 -0.38 31.45
CA HIS A 597 6.65 -1.81 31.56
C HIS A 597 6.70 -2.24 33.04
N ASP A 598 7.51 -1.57 33.86
CA ASP A 598 7.63 -1.85 35.29
C ASP A 598 6.28 -1.67 35.99
N LEU A 599 5.53 -0.62 35.66
CA LEU A 599 4.20 -0.39 36.20
C LEU A 599 3.19 -1.46 35.75
N LYS A 600 3.34 -2.05 34.56
CA LYS A 600 2.44 -3.12 34.09
C LYS A 600 2.50 -4.34 35.00
N ASP A 601 3.68 -4.68 35.50
CA ASP A 601 3.89 -5.78 36.44
C ASP A 601 3.29 -5.49 37.82
N ILE A 602 3.11 -4.21 38.13
CA ILE A 602 2.61 -3.74 39.43
C ILE A 602 1.08 -3.52 39.43
N VAL A 603 0.47 -3.02 38.34
CA VAL A 603 -0.95 -2.59 38.34
C VAL A 603 -1.82 -3.14 37.21
N ALA A 604 -1.40 -4.19 36.50
CA ALA A 604 -2.13 -4.85 35.41
C ALA A 604 -2.59 -3.87 34.29
N ALA A 605 -1.74 -3.71 33.28
CA ALA A 605 -1.92 -2.90 32.06
C ALA A 605 -2.13 -1.38 32.30
N VAL A 606 -1.02 -0.63 32.19
CA VAL A 606 -0.94 0.84 32.27
C VAL A 606 -0.95 1.52 30.91
#